data_AF-A0A8C6HX29-F1
#
_entry.id   AF-A0A8C6HX29-F1
#
_cell.length_a   1.000
_cell.length_b   1.000
_cell.length_c   1.000
_cell.angle_alpha   90.00
_cell.angle_beta   90.00
_cell.angle_gamma   90.00
#
_symmetry.space_group_name_H-M   'P 1'
#
loop_
_entity.id
_entity.type
_entity.pdbx_description
1 polymer ?
#
loop_
_entity_poly.entity_id
_entity_poly.type
_entity_poly.pdbx_seq_one_letter_code
_entity_poly.pdbx_strand_id
1 'polypeptide(L)'
;MKVLLLKDAKEDDSGLDPYIQELRLCGLEATLIPVLSFEFMSLPSLSEKLSHPEGFGGLIFTSPRAVEAVKLCLEKDNKTEAWEKSLKDRWNAKSVYVVGSATASLVNKIGLNAEGAGSGNAEKLAEYICSNGLLGEQRSRSHAPGSLQLRQKCATQFLPTSGAAALSVTSSGPSSSNSCTQSSLAV
;
A
#
# COMPACT_ATOMS: atom_id res chain seq x y z
N MET A 1 24.84 -22.65 18.75
CA MET A 1 24.98 -21.17 18.86
C MET A 1 23.58 -20.58 18.82
N LYS A 2 23.30 -19.54 19.62
CA LYS A 2 21.98 -18.89 19.67
C LYS A 2 21.92 -17.69 18.72
N VAL A 3 20.79 -17.50 18.06
CA VAL A 3 20.56 -16.44 17.07
C VAL A 3 19.24 -15.73 17.37
N LEU A 4 19.22 -14.40 17.26
CA LEU A 4 18.02 -13.58 17.38
C LEU A 4 17.57 -13.13 15.99
N LEU A 5 16.29 -13.32 15.67
CA LEU A 5 15.69 -12.96 14.40
C LEU A 5 14.72 -11.79 14.64
N LEU A 6 15.05 -10.63 14.09
CA LEU A 6 14.27 -9.39 14.21
C LEU A 6 13.62 -9.07 12.87
N LYS A 7 12.37 -9.49 12.67
CA LYS A 7 11.62 -9.26 11.42
C LYS A 7 10.14 -9.04 11.69
N ASP A 8 9.36 -8.82 10.63
CA ASP A 8 7.90 -8.84 10.73
C ASP A 8 7.41 -10.23 11.17
N ALA A 9 6.28 -10.27 11.90
CA ALA A 9 5.63 -11.54 12.19
C ALA A 9 5.14 -12.18 10.88
N LYS A 10 5.16 -13.51 10.82
CA LYS A 10 4.53 -14.22 9.71
C LYS A 10 3.01 -14.15 9.91
N GLU A 11 2.26 -13.84 8.86
CA GLU A 11 0.79 -13.77 8.94
C GLU A 11 0.08 -15.01 8.42
N ASP A 12 0.80 -15.94 7.82
CA ASP A 12 0.21 -17.21 7.39
C ASP A 12 0.33 -18.26 8.51
N ASP A 13 -0.72 -19.07 8.66
CA ASP A 13 -0.83 -20.13 9.65
C ASP A 13 0.00 -21.38 9.30
N SER A 14 0.95 -21.27 8.36
CA SER A 14 1.58 -22.42 7.69
C SER A 14 2.74 -23.06 8.45
N GLY A 15 2.77 -22.93 9.78
CA GLY A 15 3.76 -23.57 10.65
C GLY A 15 4.93 -22.66 11.04
N LEU A 16 6.11 -23.26 11.23
CA LEU A 16 7.29 -22.53 11.71
C LEU A 16 7.79 -21.49 10.69
N ASP A 17 8.37 -20.39 11.18
CA ASP A 17 8.99 -19.39 10.32
C ASP A 17 10.11 -20.05 9.48
N PRO A 18 10.18 -19.82 8.16
CA PRO A 18 11.17 -20.46 7.29
C PRO A 18 12.61 -20.24 7.74
N TYR A 19 12.95 -19.07 8.29
CA TYR A 19 14.28 -18.80 8.82
C TYR A 19 14.54 -19.65 10.07
N ILE A 20 13.57 -19.78 10.96
CA ILE A 20 13.69 -20.64 12.15
C ILE A 20 13.92 -22.09 11.73
N GLN A 21 13.18 -22.56 10.72
CA GLN A 21 13.31 -23.93 10.22
C GLN A 21 14.70 -24.19 9.64
N GLU A 22 15.18 -23.33 8.73
CA GLU A 22 16.50 -23.49 8.11
C GLU A 22 17.65 -23.34 9.12
N LEU A 23 17.56 -22.38 10.04
CA LEU A 23 18.57 -22.21 11.09
C LEU A 23 18.68 -23.44 11.99
N ARG A 24 17.55 -24.08 12.32
CA ARG A 24 17.54 -25.34 13.08
C ARG A 24 18.24 -26.48 12.32
N LEU A 25 18.04 -26.58 11.01
CA LEU A 25 18.72 -27.58 10.17
C LEU A 25 20.25 -27.39 10.18
N CYS A 26 20.72 -26.16 10.36
CA CYS A 26 22.15 -25.84 10.55
C CYS A 26 22.65 -25.99 12.00
N GLY A 27 21.84 -26.50 12.94
CA GLY A 27 22.21 -26.63 14.35
C GLY A 27 22.23 -25.31 15.13
N LEU A 28 21.54 -24.27 14.63
CA LEU A 28 21.41 -22.98 15.28
C LEU A 28 20.07 -22.88 16.02
N GLU A 29 20.12 -22.37 17.26
CA GLU A 29 18.93 -22.12 18.06
C GLU A 29 18.46 -20.69 17.79
N ALA A 30 17.39 -20.53 17.02
CA ALA A 30 16.84 -19.23 16.64
C ALA A 30 15.63 -18.83 17.49
N THR A 31 15.60 -17.58 17.95
CA THR A 31 14.43 -16.94 18.60
C THR A 31 13.98 -15.76 17.77
N LEU A 32 12.70 -15.71 17.38
CA LEU A 32 12.12 -14.61 16.62
C LEU A 32 11.48 -13.60 17.57
N ILE A 33 11.85 -12.33 17.41
CA ILE A 33 11.15 -11.18 18.02
C ILE A 33 10.56 -10.35 16.88
N PRO A 34 9.22 -10.21 16.83
CA PRO A 34 8.59 -9.35 15.84
C PRO A 34 8.90 -7.89 16.17
N VAL A 35 9.43 -7.14 15.20
CA VAL A 35 9.83 -5.72 15.40
C VAL A 35 8.98 -4.74 14.59
N LEU A 36 8.03 -5.25 13.81
CA LEU A 36 7.07 -4.46 13.05
C LEU A 36 5.64 -4.85 13.45
N SER A 37 4.76 -3.88 13.44
CA SER A 37 3.31 -4.02 13.52
C SER A 37 2.68 -2.89 12.71
N PHE A 38 1.49 -3.10 12.18
CA PHE A 38 0.78 -2.12 11.40
C PHE A 38 -0.72 -2.19 11.69
N GLU A 39 -1.40 -1.08 11.43
CA GLU A 39 -2.84 -0.99 11.53
C GLU A 39 -3.40 -0.31 10.28
N PHE A 40 -4.59 -0.72 9.87
CA PHE A 40 -5.29 -0.08 8.77
C PHE A 40 -6.09 1.13 9.27
N MET A 41 -5.82 2.29 8.70
CA MET A 41 -6.53 3.53 9.04
C MET A 41 -7.40 3.99 7.86
N SER A 42 -8.39 4.84 8.16
CA SER A 42 -9.22 5.52 7.15
C SER A 42 -9.95 4.60 6.16
N LEU A 43 -10.25 3.35 6.54
CA LEU A 43 -10.93 2.37 5.70
C LEU A 43 -12.27 2.89 5.11
N PRO A 44 -13.14 3.60 5.85
CA PRO A 44 -14.38 4.13 5.27
C PRO A 44 -14.12 5.14 4.14
N SER A 45 -13.13 6.03 4.31
CA SER A 45 -12.77 7.01 3.28
C SER A 45 -12.13 6.34 2.06
N LEU A 46 -11.33 5.29 2.27
CA LEU A 46 -10.79 4.48 1.17
C LEU A 46 -11.91 3.83 0.36
N SER A 47 -12.86 3.19 1.03
CA SER A 47 -14.03 2.56 0.42
C SER A 47 -14.90 3.57 -0.34
N GLU A 48 -15.13 4.76 0.22
CA GLU A 48 -15.82 5.85 -0.46
C GLU A 48 -15.12 6.24 -1.77
N LYS A 49 -13.80 6.48 -1.73
CA LYS A 49 -13.03 6.83 -2.93
C LYS A 49 -13.04 5.73 -3.98
N LEU A 50 -12.94 4.46 -3.57
CA LEU A 50 -13.01 3.31 -4.47
C LEU A 50 -14.38 3.17 -5.16
N SER A 51 -15.44 3.74 -4.59
CA SER A 51 -16.78 3.73 -5.18
C SER A 51 -16.95 4.76 -6.31
N HIS A 52 -16.01 5.70 -6.44
CA HIS A 52 -16.09 6.84 -7.35
C HIS A 52 -14.88 6.89 -8.30
N PRO A 53 -14.68 5.87 -9.15
CA PRO A 53 -13.52 5.80 -10.05
C PRO A 53 -13.44 6.98 -11.04
N GLU A 54 -14.56 7.65 -11.33
CA GLU A 54 -14.61 8.85 -12.17
C GLU A 54 -13.76 10.02 -11.65
N GLY A 55 -13.50 10.08 -10.33
CA GLY A 55 -12.65 11.11 -9.72
C GLY A 55 -11.15 10.87 -9.90
N PHE A 56 -10.73 9.75 -10.48
CA PHE A 56 -9.33 9.32 -10.50
C PHE A 56 -8.87 8.83 -11.89
N GLY A 57 -7.58 9.03 -12.17
CA GLY A 57 -6.93 8.53 -13.40
C GLY A 57 -6.52 7.06 -13.34
N GLY A 58 -6.44 6.48 -12.14
CA GLY A 58 -5.95 5.12 -11.92
C GLY A 58 -5.64 4.83 -10.46
N LEU A 59 -5.06 3.65 -10.19
CA LEU A 59 -4.61 3.20 -8.88
C LEU A 59 -3.11 2.90 -8.89
N ILE A 60 -2.45 3.08 -7.75
CA ILE A 60 -1.06 2.69 -7.54
C ILE A 60 -0.96 1.92 -6.23
N PHE A 61 -0.45 0.68 -6.27
CA PHE A 61 -0.19 -0.14 -5.09
C PHE A 61 1.31 -0.38 -4.92
N THR A 62 1.91 0.20 -3.90
CA THR A 62 3.34 0.05 -3.60
C THR A 62 3.64 -1.00 -2.52
N SER A 63 2.60 -1.57 -1.90
CA SER A 63 2.71 -2.53 -0.81
C SER A 63 1.55 -3.54 -0.82
N PRO A 64 1.81 -4.83 -0.50
CA PRO A 64 0.75 -5.83 -0.26
C PRO A 64 -0.30 -5.36 0.76
N ARG A 65 0.15 -4.63 1.80
CA ARG A 65 -0.72 -4.08 2.86
C ARG A 65 -1.77 -3.12 2.31
N ALA A 66 -1.45 -2.35 1.28
CA ALA A 66 -2.43 -1.46 0.66
C ALA A 66 -3.56 -2.26 -0.03
N VAL A 67 -3.24 -3.43 -0.60
CA VAL A 67 -4.24 -4.31 -1.22
C VAL A 67 -5.11 -4.98 -0.16
N GLU A 68 -4.52 -5.40 0.96
CA GLU A 68 -5.25 -5.91 2.11
C GLU A 68 -6.22 -4.87 2.68
N ALA A 69 -5.79 -3.60 2.79
CA ALA A 69 -6.67 -2.50 3.21
C ALA A 69 -7.87 -2.33 2.28
N VAL A 70 -7.67 -2.47 0.95
CA VAL A 70 -8.76 -2.43 -0.02
C VAL A 70 -9.76 -3.57 0.20
N LYS A 71 -9.27 -4.81 0.36
CA LYS A 71 -10.15 -5.96 0.66
C LYS A 71 -10.96 -5.70 1.92
N LEU A 72 -10.27 -5.30 2.99
CA LEU A 72 -10.87 -5.08 4.29
C LEU A 72 -11.91 -3.94 4.26
N CYS A 73 -11.67 -2.84 3.53
CA CYS A 73 -12.67 -1.77 3.43
C CYS A 73 -13.88 -2.16 2.60
N LEU A 74 -13.70 -2.97 1.54
CA LEU A 74 -14.82 -3.44 0.72
C LEU A 74 -15.71 -4.40 1.51
N GLU A 75 -15.12 -5.27 2.33
CA GLU A 75 -15.85 -6.17 3.23
C GLU A 75 -16.59 -5.39 4.32
N LYS A 76 -15.91 -4.49 5.04
CA LYS A 76 -16.49 -3.75 6.17
C LYS A 76 -17.65 -2.83 5.78
N ASP A 77 -17.59 -2.24 4.58
CA ASP A 77 -18.63 -1.32 4.11
C ASP A 77 -19.70 -2.01 3.24
N ASN A 78 -19.73 -3.35 3.21
CA ASN A 78 -20.65 -4.16 2.39
C ASN A 78 -20.60 -3.81 0.89
N LYS A 79 -19.41 -3.43 0.38
CA LYS A 79 -19.21 -3.07 -1.03
C LYS A 79 -18.66 -4.19 -1.89
N THR A 80 -18.45 -5.38 -1.33
CA THR A 80 -18.00 -6.57 -2.08
C THR A 80 -18.88 -6.85 -3.30
N GLU A 81 -20.21 -6.79 -3.17
CA GLU A 81 -21.10 -7.00 -4.31
C GLU A 81 -20.98 -5.91 -5.37
N ALA A 82 -20.95 -4.64 -4.95
CA ALA A 82 -20.77 -3.51 -5.87
C ALA A 82 -19.42 -3.56 -6.60
N TRP A 83 -18.38 -4.03 -5.89
CA TRP A 83 -17.05 -4.28 -6.43
C TRP A 83 -17.08 -5.31 -7.55
N GLU A 84 -17.60 -6.50 -7.26
CA GLU A 84 -17.67 -7.60 -8.22
C GLU A 84 -18.60 -7.32 -9.39
N LYS A 85 -19.69 -6.58 -9.16
CA LYS A 85 -20.69 -6.29 -10.18
C LYS A 85 -20.25 -5.21 -11.17
N SER A 86 -19.50 -4.19 -10.73
CA SER A 86 -19.21 -3.04 -11.60
C SER A 86 -17.94 -2.26 -11.29
N LEU A 87 -17.58 -2.04 -10.03
CA LEU A 87 -16.46 -1.12 -9.72
C LEU A 87 -15.12 -1.68 -10.20
N LYS A 88 -14.90 -2.99 -10.07
CA LYS A 88 -13.70 -3.68 -10.57
C LYS A 88 -13.45 -3.39 -12.05
N ASP A 89 -14.48 -3.53 -12.88
CA ASP A 89 -14.36 -3.30 -14.33
C ASP A 89 -14.14 -1.83 -14.66
N ARG A 90 -14.80 -0.92 -13.93
CA ARG A 90 -14.59 0.53 -14.06
C ARG A 90 -13.17 0.96 -13.67
N TRP A 91 -12.56 0.28 -12.70
CA TRP A 91 -11.16 0.48 -12.33
C TRP A 91 -10.20 -0.17 -13.34
N ASN A 92 -10.54 -1.33 -13.91
CA ASN A 92 -9.76 -1.96 -14.98
C ASN A 92 -9.79 -1.18 -16.31
N ALA A 93 -10.79 -0.33 -16.53
CA ALA A 93 -10.79 0.62 -17.63
C ALA A 93 -9.79 1.78 -17.44
N LYS A 94 -9.07 1.82 -16.31
CA LYS A 94 -8.05 2.81 -15.95
C LYS A 94 -6.71 2.13 -15.70
N SER A 95 -5.65 2.92 -15.55
CA SER A 95 -4.33 2.38 -15.23
C SER A 95 -4.25 1.89 -13.79
N VAL A 96 -3.77 0.66 -13.58
CA VAL A 96 -3.49 0.11 -12.24
C VAL A 96 -2.03 -0.29 -12.18
N TYR A 97 -1.23 0.48 -11.44
CA TYR A 97 0.20 0.28 -11.30
C TYR A 97 0.56 -0.38 -9.98
N VAL A 98 1.60 -1.22 -9.99
CA VAL A 98 2.08 -1.90 -8.78
C VAL A 98 3.60 -1.94 -8.69
N VAL A 99 4.13 -2.00 -7.47
CA VAL A 99 5.54 -2.33 -7.20
C VAL A 99 5.63 -3.74 -6.63
N GLY A 100 6.43 -4.59 -7.27
CA GLY A 100 6.75 -5.93 -6.79
C GLY A 100 5.71 -6.99 -7.14
N SER A 101 6.19 -8.22 -7.34
CA SER A 101 5.38 -9.39 -7.72
C SER A 101 4.40 -9.82 -6.63
N ALA A 102 4.76 -9.66 -5.35
CA ALA A 102 3.87 -9.97 -4.22
C ALA A 102 2.62 -9.08 -4.24
N THR A 103 2.80 -7.77 -4.41
CA THR A 103 1.69 -6.82 -4.55
C THR A 103 0.85 -7.13 -5.78
N ALA A 104 1.48 -7.33 -6.93
CA ALA A 104 0.80 -7.68 -8.18
C ALA A 104 -0.09 -8.92 -8.02
N SER A 105 0.42 -9.94 -7.34
CA SER A 105 -0.33 -11.18 -7.08
C SER A 105 -1.58 -10.93 -6.25
N LEU A 106 -1.54 -10.04 -5.27
CA LEU A 106 -2.72 -9.67 -4.48
C LEU A 106 -3.70 -8.78 -5.26
N VAL A 107 -3.19 -7.84 -6.06
CA VAL A 107 -4.00 -6.96 -6.92
C VAL A 107 -4.78 -7.79 -7.95
N ASN A 108 -4.14 -8.78 -8.57
CA ASN A 108 -4.81 -9.71 -9.47
C ASN A 108 -5.88 -10.55 -8.75
N LYS A 109 -5.67 -10.90 -7.47
CA LYS A 109 -6.68 -11.64 -6.66
C LYS A 109 -7.92 -10.81 -6.34
N ILE A 110 -7.86 -9.49 -6.33
CA ILE A 110 -9.05 -8.62 -6.25
C ILE A 110 -9.62 -8.28 -7.63
N GLY A 111 -9.10 -8.93 -8.67
CA GLY A 111 -9.59 -8.86 -10.03
C GLY A 111 -9.18 -7.59 -10.80
N LEU A 112 -8.13 -6.90 -10.35
CA LEU A 112 -7.55 -5.77 -11.08
C LEU A 112 -6.37 -6.22 -11.95
N ASN A 113 -6.20 -5.58 -13.11
CA ASN A 113 -5.12 -5.86 -14.05
C ASN A 113 -3.89 -5.00 -13.74
N ALA A 114 -2.93 -5.55 -13.00
CA ALA A 114 -1.75 -4.83 -12.56
C ALA A 114 -0.68 -4.67 -13.65
N GLU A 115 -0.10 -3.48 -13.76
CA GLU A 115 1.08 -3.16 -14.57
C GLU A 115 2.27 -2.69 -13.72
N GLY A 116 3.49 -2.77 -14.26
CA GLY A 116 4.67 -2.18 -13.63
C GLY A 116 5.30 -3.00 -12.49
N ALA A 117 4.82 -4.23 -12.22
CA ALA A 117 5.34 -5.09 -11.15
C ALA A 117 6.87 -5.31 -11.18
N GLY A 118 7.45 -5.33 -12.39
CA GLY A 118 8.89 -5.49 -12.62
C GLY A 118 9.73 -4.22 -12.47
N SER A 119 9.11 -3.07 -12.16
CA SER A 119 9.83 -1.80 -11.90
C SER A 119 10.82 -1.92 -10.75
N GLY A 120 10.55 -2.77 -9.76
CA GLY A 120 11.43 -3.07 -8.63
C GLY A 120 11.32 -2.10 -7.46
N ASN A 121 11.16 -0.80 -7.72
CA ASN A 121 10.96 0.23 -6.69
C ASN A 121 10.05 1.39 -7.17
N ALA A 122 9.73 2.29 -6.24
CA ALA A 122 8.83 3.41 -6.49
C ALA A 122 9.41 4.40 -7.52
N GLU A 123 10.72 4.63 -7.50
CA GLU A 123 11.40 5.55 -8.41
C GLU A 123 11.27 5.09 -9.86
N LYS A 124 11.58 3.82 -10.12
CA LYS A 124 11.48 3.22 -11.46
C LYS A 124 10.02 3.10 -11.91
N LEU A 125 9.08 2.86 -10.98
CA LEU A 125 7.67 2.88 -11.32
C LEU A 125 7.23 4.28 -11.74
N ALA A 126 7.68 5.34 -11.05
CA ALA A 126 7.39 6.71 -11.43
C ALA A 126 7.95 7.05 -12.82
N GLU A 127 9.17 6.62 -13.14
CA GLU A 127 9.75 6.76 -14.48
C GLU A 127 8.93 6.02 -15.55
N TYR A 128 8.50 4.79 -15.26
CA TYR A 128 7.63 4.00 -16.14
C TYR A 128 6.30 4.71 -16.40
N ILE A 129 5.63 5.19 -15.35
CA ILE A 129 4.35 5.92 -15.45
C ILE A 129 4.53 7.19 -16.28
N CYS A 130 5.58 7.96 -16.04
CA CYS A 130 5.85 9.18 -16.81
C CYS A 130 6.11 8.86 -18.28
N SER A 131 6.85 7.79 -18.58
CA SER A 131 7.19 7.40 -19.95
C SER A 131 5.97 6.89 -20.72
N ASN A 132 5.11 6.08 -20.08
CA ASN A 132 3.88 5.57 -20.69
C ASN A 132 2.78 6.63 -20.78
N GLY A 133 2.68 7.53 -19.80
CA GLY A 133 1.74 8.66 -19.83
C GLY A 133 2.03 9.61 -21.00
N LEU A 134 3.31 9.82 -21.32
CA LEU A 134 3.72 10.59 -22.50
C LEU A 134 3.34 9.94 -23.83
N LEU A 135 3.14 8.62 -23.89
CA LEU A 135 2.72 7.91 -25.10
C LEU A 135 1.19 7.92 -25.32
N GLY A 136 0.40 8.10 -24.25
CA GLY A 136 -1.05 8.22 -24.33
C GLY A 136 -1.55 9.55 -24.91
N GLU A 137 -0.77 10.62 -24.76
CA GLU A 137 -1.17 11.97 -25.20
C GLU A 137 -0.65 12.34 -26.61
N GLN A 138 0.30 11.57 -27.16
CA GLN A 138 0.83 11.75 -28.52
C GLN A 138 -0.15 11.30 -29.61
N ARG A 139 -1.30 10.71 -29.27
CA ARG A 139 -2.35 10.39 -30.25
C ARG A 139 -3.24 11.59 -30.61
N SER A 140 -3.11 12.72 -29.93
CA SER A 140 -4.02 13.87 -30.15
C SER A 140 -3.38 15.26 -30.22
N ARG A 141 -2.07 15.45 -30.01
CA ARG A 141 -1.47 16.79 -30.14
C ARG A 141 -0.10 16.79 -30.82
N SER A 142 -0.09 17.31 -32.03
CA SER A 142 1.10 17.76 -32.74
C SER A 142 1.75 18.98 -32.03
N HIS A 143 3.07 18.90 -31.89
CA HIS A 143 4.05 19.97 -31.61
C HIS A 143 3.98 20.79 -30.30
N ALA A 144 5.00 20.63 -29.45
CA ALA A 144 5.88 21.73 -28.96
C ALA A 144 7.01 21.19 -28.03
N PRO A 145 8.19 21.85 -27.97
CA PRO A 145 9.35 21.40 -27.18
C PRO A 145 9.22 21.85 -25.73
N GLY A 146 9.21 20.91 -24.78
CA GLY A 146 9.07 21.21 -23.35
C GLY A 146 9.46 20.07 -22.41
N SER A 147 10.38 19.18 -22.83
CA SER A 147 10.70 17.93 -22.11
C SER A 147 11.31 18.13 -20.72
N LEU A 148 11.94 19.27 -20.44
CA LEU A 148 12.57 19.57 -19.15
C LEU A 148 11.58 20.14 -18.11
N GLN A 149 10.63 20.98 -18.51
CA GLN A 149 9.63 21.54 -17.59
C GLN A 149 8.55 20.52 -17.19
N LEU A 150 8.27 19.52 -18.03
CA LEU A 150 7.34 18.45 -17.68
C LEU A 150 7.91 17.50 -16.62
N ARG A 151 9.20 17.18 -16.65
CA ARG A 151 9.86 16.37 -15.61
C ARG A 151 9.71 16.99 -14.22
N GLN A 152 9.80 18.31 -14.14
CA GLN A 152 9.63 19.05 -12.89
C GLN A 152 8.15 19.13 -12.45
N LYS A 153 7.22 19.24 -13.42
CA LYS A 153 5.77 19.23 -13.15
C LYS A 153 5.24 17.85 -12.74
N CYS A 154 5.68 16.74 -13.33
CA CYS A 154 5.29 15.40 -12.86
C CYS A 154 5.74 15.16 -11.41
N ALA A 155 6.95 15.60 -11.06
CA ALA A 155 7.43 15.52 -9.67
C ALA A 155 6.62 16.40 -8.70
N THR A 156 5.98 17.48 -9.16
CA THR A 156 5.23 18.42 -8.30
C THR A 156 3.71 18.20 -8.34
N GLN A 157 3.18 17.55 -9.39
CA GLN A 157 1.74 17.39 -9.65
C GLN A 157 1.25 15.95 -9.43
N PHE A 158 2.13 14.94 -9.53
CA PHE A 158 1.82 13.54 -9.15
C PHE A 158 2.27 13.18 -7.74
N LEU A 159 3.22 13.92 -7.19
CA LEU A 159 3.54 13.90 -5.76
C LEU A 159 3.17 15.28 -5.22
N PRO A 160 1.94 15.51 -4.76
CA PRO A 160 1.77 16.58 -3.81
C PRO A 160 2.72 16.25 -2.65
N THR A 161 3.59 17.20 -2.32
CA THR A 161 4.38 17.27 -1.08
C THR A 161 3.49 17.36 0.18
N SER A 162 2.29 16.79 0.14
CA SER A 162 1.45 16.47 1.27
C SER A 162 0.56 15.30 0.91
N GLY A 163 0.68 14.22 1.69
CA GLY A 163 -0.24 13.10 1.64
C GLY A 163 0.15 12.04 0.63
N ALA A 164 1.30 11.41 0.83
CA ALA A 164 1.31 9.96 0.68
C ALA A 164 0.09 9.44 1.46
N ALA A 165 -0.85 8.77 0.80
CA ALA A 165 -1.64 7.75 1.47
C ALA A 165 -0.72 6.55 1.79
N ALA A 166 0.39 6.84 2.47
CA ALA A 166 1.18 5.90 3.21
C ALA A 166 0.43 5.72 4.52
N LEU A 167 -0.40 4.68 4.58
CA LEU A 167 -0.84 4.12 5.86
C LEU A 167 0.38 3.48 6.53
N SER A 168 1.20 4.30 7.16
CA SER A 168 2.13 3.89 8.22
C SER A 168 2.61 5.15 8.94
N VAL A 169 1.81 5.63 9.89
CA VAL A 169 2.33 6.53 10.93
C VAL A 169 3.00 5.63 11.96
N THR A 170 4.33 5.62 11.98
CA THR A 170 5.09 5.03 13.08
C THR A 170 4.92 5.93 14.30
N SER A 171 4.13 5.51 15.30
CA SER A 171 4.13 6.14 16.61
C SER A 171 5.29 5.58 17.44
N SER A 172 6.35 6.37 17.58
CA SER A 172 7.28 6.22 18.69
C SER A 172 6.64 6.85 19.94
N GLY A 173 6.31 6.05 20.96
CA GLY A 173 5.90 6.53 22.29
C GLY A 173 7.07 7.11 23.11
N PRO A 174 6.96 7.28 24.44
CA PRO A 174 5.80 7.29 25.32
C PRO A 174 5.62 8.67 26.02
N SER A 175 4.42 8.99 26.52
CA SER A 175 4.25 10.08 27.49
C SER A 175 3.54 9.56 28.73
N SER A 176 4.36 9.23 29.72
CA SER A 176 3.99 9.14 31.12
C SER A 176 3.52 10.52 31.60
N SER A 177 2.33 10.60 32.18
CA SER A 177 1.99 11.69 33.09
C SER A 177 1.16 11.15 34.25
N ASN A 178 1.85 10.94 35.37
CA ASN A 178 1.24 10.94 36.68
C ASN A 178 0.67 12.34 36.98
N SER A 179 -0.56 12.41 37.45
CA SER A 179 -0.94 13.41 38.46
C SER A 179 -2.12 12.88 39.28
N CYS A 180 -1.79 12.49 40.50
CA CYS A 180 -2.65 12.35 41.65
C CYS A 180 -3.24 13.72 42.04
N THR A 181 -4.54 13.82 42.35
CA THR A 181 -5.11 14.33 43.63
C THR A 181 -6.61 14.62 43.55
N GLN A 182 -7.35 13.84 44.34
CA GLN A 182 -8.34 14.21 45.36
C GLN A 182 -9.69 14.92 45.07
N SER A 183 -10.70 14.34 45.77
CA SER A 183 -11.90 14.94 46.40
C SER A 183 -13.14 15.13 45.52
N SER A 184 -14.39 14.96 45.99
CA SER A 184 -15.03 14.25 47.11
C SER A 184 -16.55 14.49 46.93
N LEU A 185 -17.38 13.55 47.39
CA LEU A 185 -18.75 13.70 47.94
C LEU A 185 -20.00 13.95 47.06
N ALA A 186 -21.08 13.35 47.61
CA ALA A 186 -22.53 13.58 47.48
C ALA A 186 -23.24 12.82 46.34
N VAL A 187 -24.21 11.91 46.56
CA VAL A 187 -24.96 11.37 47.73
C VAL A 187 -25.31 9.92 47.37
#